data_AF-A0A8H6E4U7-F1
#
_entry.id   AF-A0A8H6E4U7-F1
#
_cell.length_a   1.000
_cell.length_b   1.000
_cell.length_c   1.000
_cell.angle_alpha   90.00
_cell.angle_beta   90.00
_cell.angle_gamma   90.00
#
_symmetry.space_group_name_H-M   'P 1'
#
loop_
_entity.id
_entity.type
_entity.pdbx_description
1 polymer ?
#
loop_
_entity_poly.entity_id
_entity_poly.type
_entity_poly.pdbx_seq_one_letter_code
_entity_poly.pdbx_strand_id
1 'polypeptide(L)'
;MEHGQALQDVLETDLLQLGGSAALLGIFLHITIFRTSFAVEEHLYNLLGLYAATVLALVSAYFTSTVYSPTQVLGRVSLIAFSFNTGLFSSISIYRLFFHRLHRFPGRFGSKLTRFYDAYLSAKNLQYNVELKKLHEKYGDFVRTGKLF
;
A
#
# COMPACT_ATOMS: atom_id res chain seq x y z
N MET A 1 15.61 28.61 -17.87
CA MET A 1 16.61 28.19 -16.86
C MET A 1 15.99 28.10 -15.45
N GLU A 2 14.90 28.79 -15.16
CA GLU A 2 14.26 28.77 -13.82
C GLU A 2 13.61 27.44 -13.42
N HIS A 3 12.99 26.70 -14.35
CA HIS A 3 12.31 25.43 -14.03
C HIS A 3 13.26 24.32 -13.56
N GLY A 4 14.50 24.28 -14.04
CA GLY A 4 15.49 23.29 -13.62
C GLY A 4 15.98 23.53 -12.20
N GLN A 5 16.14 24.80 -11.81
CA GLN A 5 16.56 25.18 -10.46
C GLN A 5 15.48 24.90 -9.42
N ALA A 6 14.21 25.18 -9.74
CA ALA A 6 13.09 24.85 -8.87
C ALA A 6 12.94 23.33 -8.65
N LEU A 7 13.15 22.53 -9.70
CA LEU A 7 13.12 21.06 -9.57
C LEU A 7 14.27 20.54 -8.70
N GLN A 8 15.46 21.12 -8.86
CA GLN A 8 16.61 20.76 -8.06
C GLN A 8 16.39 21.05 -6.57
N ASP A 9 15.86 22.23 -6.23
CA ASP A 9 15.56 22.61 -4.85
C ASP A 9 14.56 21.62 -4.17
N VAL A 10 13.55 21.17 -4.92
CA VAL A 10 12.60 20.16 -4.45
C VAL A 10 13.26 18.78 -4.23
N LEU A 11 14.22 18.39 -5.07
CA LEU A 11 14.94 17.11 -4.93
C LEU A 11 15.95 17.15 -3.77
N GLU A 12 16.48 18.32 -3.46
CA GLU A 12 17.48 18.53 -2.41
C GLU A 12 16.85 18.77 -1.02
N THR A 13 15.53 18.85 -0.94
CA THR A 13 14.75 19.07 0.29
C THR A 13 15.11 18.06 1.41
N ASP A 14 14.93 18.49 2.67
CA ASP A 14 15.26 17.71 3.87
C ASP A 14 14.57 16.32 3.89
N LEU A 15 15.28 15.33 4.42
CA LEU A 15 14.82 13.93 4.42
C LEU A 15 13.50 13.73 5.17
N LEU A 16 13.26 14.50 6.24
CA LEU A 16 12.03 14.39 7.02
C LEU A 16 10.84 14.95 6.24
N GLN A 17 11.02 16.09 5.58
CA GLN A 17 9.98 16.69 4.73
C GLN A 17 9.69 15.81 3.51
N LEU A 18 10.73 15.22 2.91
CA LEU A 18 10.63 14.28 1.80
C LEU A 18 9.83 13.03 2.18
N GLY A 19 10.16 12.40 3.31
CA GLY A 19 9.44 11.23 3.82
C GLY A 19 7.99 11.57 4.23
N GLY A 20 7.79 12.70 4.91
CA GLY A 20 6.48 13.15 5.36
C GLY A 20 5.51 13.43 4.21
N SER A 21 5.97 14.19 3.20
CA SER A 21 5.18 14.46 1.99
C SER A 21 4.85 13.19 1.22
N ALA A 22 5.80 12.26 1.08
CA ALA A 22 5.56 10.96 0.46
C ALA A 22 4.50 10.13 1.21
N ALA A 23 4.56 10.09 2.55
CA ALA A 23 3.56 9.39 3.35
C ALA A 23 2.16 10.00 3.21
N LEU A 24 2.06 11.35 3.20
CA LEU A 24 0.80 12.06 2.98
C LEU A 24 0.21 11.77 1.59
N LEU A 25 1.03 11.73 0.55
CA LEU A 25 0.59 11.35 -0.80
C LEU A 25 0.05 9.91 -0.83
N GLY A 26 0.68 8.97 -0.11
CA GLY A 26 0.18 7.60 0.04
C GLY A 26 -1.21 7.56 0.70
N ILE A 27 -1.42 8.35 1.76
CA ILE A 27 -2.71 8.48 2.42
C ILE A 27 -3.76 9.09 1.46
N PHE A 28 -3.39 10.14 0.73
CA PHE A 28 -4.27 10.81 -0.22
C PHE A 28 -4.70 9.87 -1.37
N LEU A 29 -3.77 9.06 -1.87
CA LEU A 29 -4.07 8.04 -2.88
C LEU A 29 -5.07 7.01 -2.36
N HIS A 30 -4.92 6.56 -1.11
CA HIS A 30 -5.90 5.68 -0.47
C HIS A 30 -7.30 6.30 -0.42
N ILE A 31 -7.40 7.55 0.04
CA ILE A 31 -8.70 8.23 0.17
C ILE A 31 -9.36 8.46 -1.19
N THR A 32 -8.58 8.76 -2.23
CA THR A 32 -9.13 9.12 -3.54
C THR A 32 -9.45 7.91 -4.41
N ILE A 33 -8.52 6.96 -4.53
CA ILE A 33 -8.67 5.82 -5.45
C ILE A 33 -9.30 4.62 -4.73
N PHE A 34 -8.72 4.22 -3.60
CA PHE A 34 -9.07 2.97 -2.95
C PHE A 34 -10.35 3.05 -2.09
N ARG A 35 -10.78 4.26 -1.70
CA ARG A 35 -12.05 4.49 -1.02
C ARG A 35 -13.24 4.51 -1.99
N THR A 36 -13.01 5.01 -3.20
CA THR A 36 -14.02 5.05 -4.26
C THR A 36 -14.26 3.63 -4.75
N SER A 37 -15.44 3.28 -5.24
CA SER A 37 -15.78 1.93 -5.76
C SER A 37 -15.00 1.53 -7.02
N PHE A 38 -13.77 2.02 -7.18
CA PHE A 38 -12.86 1.70 -8.25
C PHE A 38 -12.47 0.23 -8.16
N ALA A 39 -12.64 -0.50 -9.26
CA ALA A 39 -12.23 -1.89 -9.39
C ALA A 39 -10.70 -1.98 -9.50
N VAL A 40 -10.03 -1.79 -8.36
CA VAL A 40 -8.56 -1.87 -8.23
C VAL A 40 -8.05 -3.20 -8.78
N GLU A 41 -8.79 -4.29 -8.57
CA GLU A 41 -8.41 -5.63 -9.02
C GLU A 41 -8.30 -5.73 -10.55
N GLU A 42 -9.15 -5.02 -11.30
CA GLU A 42 -9.12 -5.01 -12.77
C GLU A 42 -7.94 -4.18 -13.31
N HIS A 43 -7.52 -3.15 -12.57
CA HIS A 43 -6.50 -2.20 -13.00
C HIS A 43 -5.16 -2.41 -12.28
N LEU A 44 -4.99 -3.54 -11.58
CA LEU A 44 -3.82 -3.80 -10.74
C LEU A 44 -2.50 -3.69 -11.51
N TYR A 45 -2.42 -4.31 -12.69
CA TYR A 45 -1.21 -4.26 -13.52
C TYR A 45 -0.90 -2.86 -14.04
N ASN A 46 -1.92 -2.08 -14.38
CA ASN A 46 -1.75 -0.69 -14.83
C ASN A 46 -1.26 0.19 -13.68
N LEU A 47 -1.82 0.03 -12.47
CA LEU A 47 -1.38 0.74 -11.28
C LEU A 47 0.06 0.36 -10.89
N LEU A 48 0.41 -0.92 -10.99
CA LEU A 48 1.77 -1.39 -10.73
C LEU A 48 2.76 -0.86 -11.77
N GLY A 49 2.38 -0.85 -13.04
CA GLY A 49 3.19 -0.27 -14.12
C GLY A 49 3.40 1.23 -13.93
N LEU A 50 2.33 1.97 -13.57
CA LEU A 50 2.42 3.40 -13.25
C LEU A 50 3.35 3.64 -12.05
N TYR A 51 3.21 2.85 -10.98
CA TYR A 51 4.09 2.94 -9.83
C TYR A 51 5.56 2.70 -10.21
N ALA A 52 5.86 1.64 -10.95
CA ALA A 52 7.21 1.37 -11.43
C ALA A 52 7.76 2.51 -12.31
N ALA A 53 6.93 3.04 -13.23
CA ALA A 53 7.30 4.16 -14.07
C ALA A 53 7.61 5.42 -13.25
N THR A 54 6.82 5.73 -12.21
CA THR A 54 7.09 6.88 -11.32
C THR A 54 8.39 6.72 -10.53
N VAL A 55 8.70 5.51 -10.05
CA VAL A 55 9.97 5.23 -9.37
C VAL A 55 11.15 5.39 -10.33
N LEU A 56 11.05 4.86 -11.55
CA LEU A 56 12.10 5.02 -12.57
C LEU A 56 12.29 6.48 -12.97
N ALA A 57 11.20 7.24 -13.11
CA ALA A 57 11.24 8.67 -13.41
C ALA A 57 11.87 9.49 -12.26
N LEU A 58 11.60 9.12 -11.00
CA LEU A 58 12.26 9.74 -9.85
C LEU A 58 13.77 9.46 -9.85
N VAL A 59 14.16 8.20 -10.07
CA VAL A 59 15.57 7.82 -10.16
C VAL A 59 16.27 8.61 -11.27
N SER A 60 15.69 8.66 -12.47
CA SER A 60 16.28 9.41 -13.59
C SER A 60 16.34 10.92 -13.31
N ALA A 61 15.33 11.50 -12.65
CA ALA A 61 15.35 12.90 -12.23
C ALA A 61 16.51 13.20 -11.26
N TYR A 62 16.73 12.35 -10.25
CA TYR A 62 17.86 12.49 -9.33
C TYR A 62 19.22 12.39 -10.05
N PHE A 63 19.38 11.44 -10.98
CA PHE A 63 20.64 11.28 -11.72
C PHE A 63 20.94 12.42 -12.69
N THR A 64 19.91 13.09 -13.21
CA THR A 64 20.07 14.18 -14.19
C THR A 64 20.15 15.56 -13.57
N SER A 65 19.50 15.76 -12.41
CA SER A 65 19.29 17.09 -11.82
C SER A 65 20.10 17.34 -10.56
N THR A 66 20.72 16.32 -9.96
CA THR A 66 21.48 16.47 -8.70
C THR A 66 22.88 15.87 -8.82
N VAL A 67 23.83 16.40 -8.04
CA VAL A 67 25.23 15.92 -8.00
C VAL A 67 25.44 14.86 -6.90
N TYR A 68 24.37 14.21 -6.46
CA TYR A 68 24.45 13.23 -5.38
C TYR A 68 25.17 11.94 -5.81
N SER A 69 25.84 11.29 -4.86
CA SER A 69 26.40 9.96 -5.07
C SER A 69 25.29 8.94 -5.37
N PRO A 70 25.54 7.91 -6.20
CA PRO A 70 24.56 6.84 -6.46
C PRO A 70 23.99 6.20 -5.18
N THR A 71 24.79 6.10 -4.12
CA THR A 71 24.35 5.57 -2.81
C THR A 71 23.35 6.49 -2.11
N GLN A 72 23.53 7.81 -2.23
CA GLN A 72 22.62 8.81 -1.66
C GLN A 72 21.31 8.87 -2.44
N VAL A 73 21.36 8.79 -3.77
CA VAL A 73 20.18 8.72 -4.63
C VAL A 73 19.35 7.48 -4.27
N LEU A 74 19.99 6.31 -4.17
CA LEU A 74 19.31 5.08 -3.76
C LEU A 74 18.66 5.24 -2.39
N GLY A 75 19.37 5.77 -1.40
CA GLY A 75 18.84 6.01 -0.06
C GLY A 75 17.61 6.92 -0.05
N ARG A 76 17.64 8.05 -0.79
CA ARG A 76 16.53 8.99 -0.90
C ARG A 76 15.31 8.37 -1.58
N VAL A 77 15.51 7.68 -2.70
CA VAL A 77 14.42 7.00 -3.43
C VAL A 77 13.82 5.88 -2.59
N SER A 78 14.65 5.08 -1.92
CA SER A 78 14.18 4.04 -0.99
C SER A 78 13.39 4.64 0.17
N LEU A 79 13.83 5.78 0.73
CA LEU A 79 13.10 6.48 1.78
C LEU A 79 11.73 6.98 1.31
N ILE A 80 11.67 7.60 0.13
CA ILE A 80 10.40 8.05 -0.48
C ILE A 80 9.46 6.86 -0.67
N ALA A 81 9.94 5.80 -1.33
CA ALA A 81 9.15 4.61 -1.60
C ALA A 81 8.65 3.97 -0.30
N PHE A 82 9.53 3.80 0.69
CA PHE A 82 9.17 3.20 1.97
C PHE A 82 8.15 4.05 2.74
N SER A 83 8.34 5.37 2.79
CA SER A 83 7.44 6.30 3.48
C SER A 83 6.06 6.34 2.81
N PHE A 84 6.03 6.40 1.49
CA PHE A 84 4.79 6.34 0.70
C PHE A 84 4.02 5.04 0.96
N ASN A 85 4.69 3.89 0.86
CA ASN A 85 4.06 2.58 1.10
C ASN A 85 3.57 2.46 2.54
N THR A 86 4.35 2.94 3.52
CA THR A 86 3.95 2.92 4.94
C THR A 86 2.71 3.78 5.18
N GLY A 87 2.66 5.00 4.62
CA GLY A 87 1.48 5.87 4.69
C GLY A 87 0.25 5.25 4.02
N LEU A 88 0.42 4.66 2.84
CA LEU A 88 -0.63 3.96 2.11
C LEU A 88 -1.18 2.76 2.90
N PHE A 89 -0.30 1.85 3.35
CA PHE A 89 -0.70 0.63 4.06
C PHE A 89 -1.29 0.91 5.43
N SER A 90 -0.77 1.90 6.17
CA SER A 90 -1.35 2.31 7.45
C SER A 90 -2.74 2.87 7.26
N SER A 91 -2.96 3.75 6.27
CA SER A 91 -4.28 4.30 5.93
C SER A 91 -5.28 3.21 5.56
N ILE A 92 -4.88 2.26 4.70
CA ILE A 92 -5.71 1.11 4.31
C ILE A 92 -6.06 0.26 5.53
N SER A 93 -5.08 -0.04 6.37
CA SER A 93 -5.25 -0.91 7.54
C SER A 93 -6.21 -0.28 8.56
N ILE A 94 -6.02 0.99 8.89
CA ILE A 94 -6.90 1.74 9.80
C ILE A 94 -8.33 1.77 9.25
N TYR A 95 -8.49 2.07 7.96
CA TYR A 95 -9.81 2.08 7.33
C TYR A 95 -10.49 0.70 7.38
N ARG A 96 -9.76 -0.36 7.03
CA ARG A 96 -10.29 -1.74 7.03
C ARG A 96 -10.64 -2.26 8.42
N LEU A 97 -9.87 -1.84 9.43
CA LEU A 97 -10.08 -2.25 10.81
C LEU A 97 -11.21 -1.48 11.46
N PHE A 98 -11.39 -0.18 11.23
CA PHE A 98 -12.33 0.62 12.03
C PHE A 98 -13.53 1.15 11.23
N PHE A 99 -13.31 1.55 9.97
CA PHE A 99 -14.29 2.33 9.20
C PHE A 99 -14.99 1.52 8.10
N HIS A 100 -14.49 0.35 7.76
CA HIS A 100 -15.07 -0.49 6.72
C HIS A 100 -16.37 -1.15 7.21
N ARG A 101 -17.40 -1.20 6.35
CA ARG A 101 -18.73 -1.75 6.67
C ARG A 101 -18.69 -3.18 7.24
N LEU A 102 -17.69 -3.97 6.84
CA LEU A 102 -17.46 -5.35 7.31
C LEU A 102 -16.71 -5.44 8.66
N HIS A 103 -16.36 -4.34 9.33
CA HIS A 103 -15.71 -4.39 10.64
C HIS A 103 -16.60 -5.04 11.72
N ARG A 104 -17.92 -4.88 11.62
CA ARG A 104 -18.89 -5.48 12.56
C ARG A 104 -18.89 -7.01 12.56
N PHE A 105 -18.38 -7.64 11.51
CA PHE A 105 -18.35 -9.09 11.45
C PHE A 105 -17.10 -9.65 12.13
N PRO A 106 -17.26 -10.58 13.08
CA PRO A 106 -16.13 -11.22 13.75
C PRO A 106 -15.32 -12.10 12.78
N GLY A 107 -14.02 -12.25 13.05
CA GLY A 107 -13.08 -12.99 12.20
C GLY A 107 -11.64 -12.91 12.73
N ARG A 108 -10.74 -13.76 12.20
CA ARG A 108 -9.30 -13.75 12.56
C ARG A 108 -8.69 -12.40 12.21
N PHE A 109 -7.79 -11.89 13.06
CA PHE A 109 -7.20 -10.56 12.87
C PHE A 109 -6.49 -10.40 11.51
N GLY A 110 -5.83 -11.46 11.02
CA GLY A 110 -5.20 -11.48 9.69
C GLY A 110 -6.20 -11.30 8.54
N SER A 111 -7.39 -11.89 8.63
CA SER A 111 -8.44 -11.75 7.60
C SER A 111 -9.10 -10.37 7.60
N LYS A 112 -8.98 -9.62 8.71
CA LYS A 112 -9.42 -8.22 8.80
C LYS A 112 -8.49 -7.27 8.06
N LEU A 113 -7.18 -7.52 8.14
CA LEU A 113 -6.14 -6.70 7.52
C LEU A 113 -5.96 -7.00 6.03
N THR A 114 -5.77 -8.27 5.67
CA THR A 114 -5.38 -8.65 4.31
C THR A 114 -6.03 -9.94 3.83
N ARG A 115 -6.38 -9.99 2.54
CA ARG A 115 -6.88 -11.21 1.87
C ARG A 115 -5.77 -12.23 1.67
N PHE A 116 -4.50 -11.80 1.63
CA PHE A 116 -3.36 -12.70 1.46
C PHE A 116 -3.21 -13.71 2.60
N TYR A 117 -3.65 -13.35 3.81
CA TYR A 117 -3.62 -14.25 4.95
C TYR A 117 -4.56 -15.45 4.75
N ASP A 118 -5.77 -15.19 4.23
CA ASP A 118 -6.74 -16.24 3.92
C ASP A 118 -6.25 -17.11 2.77
N ALA A 119 -5.67 -16.51 1.72
CA ALA A 119 -5.06 -17.25 0.61
C ALA A 119 -3.89 -18.14 1.07
N TYR A 120 -2.99 -17.63 1.91
CA TYR A 120 -1.90 -18.41 2.51
C TYR A 120 -2.43 -19.57 3.35
N LEU A 121 -3.46 -19.33 4.17
CA LEU A 121 -4.03 -20.36 5.03
C LEU A 121 -4.68 -21.48 4.21
N SER A 122 -5.35 -21.14 3.11
CA SER A 122 -5.92 -22.12 2.19
C SER A 122 -4.88 -22.86 1.35
N ALA A 123 -3.82 -22.18 0.91
CA ALA A 123 -2.71 -22.85 0.25
C ALA A 123 -2.01 -23.85 1.18
N LYS A 124 -1.92 -23.54 2.48
CA LYS A 124 -1.35 -24.43 3.49
C LYS A 124 -2.30 -25.54 3.92
N ASN A 125 -3.62 -25.29 3.96
CA ASN A 125 -4.63 -26.25 4.40
C ASN A 125 -5.61 -26.59 3.28
N LEU A 126 -5.41 -27.76 2.66
CA LEU A 126 -6.37 -28.36 1.73
C LEU A 126 -7.77 -28.57 2.36
N GLN A 127 -7.88 -28.53 3.70
CA GLN A 127 -9.14 -28.67 4.46
C GLN A 127 -9.73 -27.32 4.91
N TYR A 128 -9.78 -26.31 4.05
CA TYR A 128 -10.35 -25.00 4.37
C TYR A 128 -11.78 -25.08 4.94
N ASN A 129 -12.59 -26.03 4.47
CA ASN A 129 -13.94 -26.29 4.98
C ASN A 129 -13.98 -26.62 6.48
N VAL A 130 -12.96 -27.32 6.99
CA VAL A 130 -12.86 -27.70 8.42
C VAL A 130 -12.50 -26.47 9.25
N GLU A 131 -11.60 -25.63 8.77
CA GLU A 131 -11.25 -24.37 9.44
C GLU A 131 -12.44 -23.39 9.44
N LEU A 132 -13.19 -23.29 8.33
CA LEU A 132 -14.43 -22.53 8.24
C LEU A 132 -15.44 -22.97 9.31
N LYS A 133 -15.65 -24.28 9.47
CA LYS A 133 -16.53 -24.84 10.50
C LYS A 133 -16.09 -24.43 11.91
N LYS A 134 -14.79 -24.55 12.23
CA LYS A 134 -14.24 -24.09 13.53
C LYS A 134 -14.43 -22.59 13.74
N LEU A 135 -14.32 -21.79 12.67
CA LEU A 135 -14.57 -20.36 12.77
C LEU A 135 -16.04 -20.04 13.05
N HIS A 136 -16.98 -20.75 12.41
CA HIS A 136 -18.41 -20.62 12.72
C HIS A 136 -18.74 -21.07 14.15
N GLU A 137 -18.13 -22.17 14.63
CA GLU A 137 -18.26 -22.61 16.03
C GLU A 137 -17.73 -21.55 17.02
N LYS A 138 -16.67 -20.82 16.66
CA LYS A 138 -16.05 -19.81 17.53
C LYS A 138 -16.71 -18.43 17.49
N TYR A 139 -17.16 -17.98 16.32
CA TYR A 139 -17.59 -16.60 16.08
C TYR A 139 -19.09 -16.47 15.73
N GLY A 140 -19.81 -17.60 15.57
CA GLY A 140 -21.23 -17.65 15.26
C GLY A 140 -21.53 -17.76 13.76
N ASP A 141 -22.80 -17.57 13.40
CA ASP A 141 -23.33 -17.85 12.06
C ASP A 141 -22.73 -16.99 10.94
N PHE A 142 -22.17 -15.81 11.27
CA PHE A 142 -21.59 -14.90 10.29
C PHE A 142 -20.12 -14.61 10.60
N VAL A 143 -19.23 -15.06 9.72
CA VAL A 143 -17.79 -14.84 9.83
C VAL A 143 -17.24 -14.18 8.58
N ARG A 144 -16.34 -13.20 8.78
CA ARG A 144 -15.61 -12.56 7.68
C ARG A 144 -14.52 -13.48 7.15
N THR A 145 -14.69 -13.96 5.92
CA THR A 145 -13.68 -14.70 5.15
C THR A 145 -13.43 -14.05 3.80
N GLY A 146 -12.21 -14.17 3.28
CA GLY A 146 -11.91 -13.82 1.89
C GLY A 146 -12.53 -14.82 0.91
N LYS A 147 -13.04 -14.32 -0.22
CA LYS A 147 -13.43 -15.16 -1.36
C LYS A 147 -12.18 -15.87 -1.86
N LEU A 148 -12.15 -17.19 -1.74
CA LEU A 148 -11.25 -18.05 -2.49
C LEU A 148 -11.86 -18.32 -3.86
N PHE A 149 -10.99 -18.41 -4.86
CA PHE A 149 -11.32 -18.75 -6.25
C PHE A 149 -12.10 -20.05 -6.34
#